data_AF-A0A1F3CJT6-F1
#
_entry.id   AF-A0A1F3CJT6-F1
#
_cell.length_a   1.000
_cell.length_b   1.000
_cell.length_c   1.000
_cell.angle_alpha   90.00
_cell.angle_beta   90.00
_cell.angle_gamma   90.00
#
_symmetry.space_group_name_H-M   'P 1'
#
loop_
_entity.id
_entity.type
_entity.pdbx_description
1 polymer ?
#
loop_
_entity_poly.entity_id
_entity_poly.type
_entity_poly.pdbx_seq_one_letter_code
_entity_poly.pdbx_strand_id
1 'polypeptide(L)'
;MPLTALDIYKLLPKTNCGECGHPTCLAFAMQLATKKASLDACPYASDDAKATLAGASAPPIRLVTIGPEDQCIVMGKETVLFRHEETFYHPPAIAVRIPADRSPEDLRTAFERVRGLRFERVGQDLRVELVALEDTTGDAGRFAAAARQASEMGLALVLMSDSPEALGAAAGPIAKARPLLYAATAENWEAMAGLAKTHKCPLGVRGRDLNELADLTARIAAAGVTDLLLDSGARGQAAAVADLTQIRRLALRKMFRPLGYPAMAFVTATDPIDVVMEGTAHICKYAALLMTGELEPWQALALLTARQNIYTDPQKPIQVEPGLHAVGTPDEQSPVLITTNFSLTYFTVEADTESSRTASWLVVVNTEGQSVMTAWAADKFNAETIAKALADSGIANRVKHRRAVIPGGVAAISGKLEELSGWQIVVGPRESAGIPAFMRTQWKQVAAAGV
;
A
#
# COMPACT_ATOMS: atom_id res chain seq x y z
N MET A 1 -1.13 14.92 21.01
CA MET A 1 -1.09 16.36 20.70
C MET A 1 0.36 16.77 20.52
N PRO A 2 0.69 17.56 19.49
CA PRO A 2 1.98 18.25 19.45
C PRO A 2 2.15 19.04 20.75
N LEU A 3 3.35 19.01 21.34
CA LEU A 3 3.62 19.77 22.56
C LEU A 3 3.30 21.24 22.30
N THR A 4 2.49 21.85 23.15
CA THR A 4 2.25 23.29 23.05
C THR A 4 3.55 24.03 23.40
N ALA A 5 3.69 25.27 22.94
CA ALA A 5 4.84 26.09 23.32
C ALA A 5 4.99 26.19 24.86
N LEU A 6 3.88 26.13 25.61
CA LEU A 6 3.88 26.09 27.07
C LEU A 6 4.42 24.77 27.65
N ASP A 7 4.09 23.63 27.05
CA ASP A 7 4.60 22.33 27.49
C ASP A 7 6.11 22.21 27.22
N ILE A 8 6.57 22.71 26.08
CA ILE A 8 8.00 22.79 25.75
C ILE A 8 8.72 23.73 26.71
N TYR A 9 8.16 24.91 27.00
CA TYR A 9 8.75 25.89 27.91
C TYR A 9 8.95 25.34 29.33
N LYS A 10 8.08 24.46 29.81
CA LYS A 10 8.23 23.81 31.12
C LYS A 10 9.49 22.94 31.21
N LEU A 11 9.91 22.34 30.09
CA LEU A 11 11.08 21.46 29.98
C LEU A 11 12.39 22.21 29.74
N LEU A 12 12.32 23.49 29.35
CA LEU A 12 13.51 24.30 29.09
C LEU A 12 14.14 24.83 30.39
N PRO A 13 15.43 25.22 30.37
CA PRO A 13 16.16 25.70 31.55
C PRO A 13 15.67 27.04 32.13
N LYS A 14 14.82 27.78 31.39
CA LYS A 14 14.27 29.10 31.76
C LYS A 14 15.33 30.16 32.07
N THR A 15 16.54 30.02 31.52
CA THR A 15 17.64 30.98 31.73
C THR A 15 17.49 32.25 30.89
N ASN A 16 16.75 32.20 29.77
CA ASN A 16 16.61 33.31 28.82
C ASN A 16 17.96 33.90 28.35
N CYS A 17 18.99 33.07 28.25
CA CYS A 17 20.37 33.48 27.94
C CYS A 17 20.58 34.01 26.50
N GLY A 18 19.68 33.72 25.57
CA GLY A 18 19.81 34.14 24.17
C GLY A 18 20.77 33.31 23.31
N GLU A 19 21.52 32.38 23.90
CA GLU A 19 22.56 31.59 23.20
C GLU A 19 22.02 30.66 22.10
N CYS A 20 20.73 30.31 22.16
CA CYS A 20 20.04 29.55 21.11
C CYS A 20 19.56 30.41 19.92
N GLY A 21 19.93 31.69 19.86
CA GLY A 21 19.54 32.62 18.80
C GLY A 21 18.13 33.21 18.96
N HIS A 22 17.48 32.99 20.11
CA HIS A 22 16.14 33.50 20.40
C HIS A 22 16.11 34.35 21.68
N PRO A 23 15.31 35.43 21.71
CA PRO A 23 15.35 36.42 22.80
C PRO A 23 14.91 35.89 24.17
N THR A 24 14.09 34.83 24.20
CA THR A 24 13.65 34.17 25.45
C THR A 24 13.50 32.67 25.23
N CYS A 25 13.54 31.89 26.31
CA CYS A 25 13.23 30.46 26.28
C CYS A 25 11.79 30.20 25.81
N LEU A 26 10.85 31.11 26.07
CA LEU A 26 9.47 30.99 25.56
C LEU A 26 9.42 31.22 24.03
N ALA A 27 10.16 32.20 23.52
CA ALA A 27 10.26 32.42 22.08
C ALA A 27 10.90 31.21 21.38
N PHE A 28 11.94 30.62 21.97
CA PHE A 28 12.53 29.37 21.49
C PHE A 28 11.52 28.21 21.53
N ALA A 29 10.75 28.06 22.61
CA ALA A 29 9.70 27.05 22.73
C ALA A 29 8.61 27.18 21.65
N MET A 30 8.24 28.39 21.25
CA MET A 30 7.31 28.62 20.13
C MET A 30 7.89 28.17 18.78
N GLN A 31 9.20 28.37 18.56
CA GLN A 31 9.86 27.90 17.34
C GLN A 31 10.01 26.38 17.32
N LEU A 32 10.27 25.75 18.47
CA LEU A 32 10.27 24.29 18.62
C LEU A 32 8.87 23.70 18.36
N ALA A 33 7.81 24.30 18.91
CA ALA A 33 6.42 23.86 18.69
C ALA A 33 5.99 23.93 17.22
N THR A 34 6.55 24.87 16.46
CA THR A 34 6.31 25.05 15.02
C THR A 34 7.36 24.36 14.13
N LYS A 35 8.26 23.57 14.72
CA LYS A 35 9.34 22.83 14.03
C LYS A 35 10.30 23.72 13.22
N LYS A 36 10.44 25.00 13.60
CA LYS A 36 11.33 25.97 12.94
C LYS A 36 12.72 26.08 13.59
N ALA A 37 12.91 25.45 14.73
CA ALA A 37 14.19 25.35 15.43
C ALA A 37 14.41 23.91 15.95
N SER A 38 15.67 23.54 16.22
CA SER A 38 16.02 22.28 16.90
C SER A 38 16.38 22.55 18.36
N LEU A 39 16.07 21.59 19.24
CA LEU A 39 16.47 21.66 20.65
C LEU A 39 17.99 21.65 20.81
N ASP A 40 18.72 21.10 19.84
CA ASP A 40 20.20 21.07 19.83
C ASP A 40 20.81 22.48 19.87
N ALA A 41 20.06 23.51 19.49
CA ALA A 41 20.48 24.91 19.59
C ALA A 41 20.56 25.40 21.04
N CYS A 42 20.00 24.69 22.02
CA CYS A 42 20.08 25.05 23.43
C CYS A 42 21.21 24.26 24.13
N PRO A 43 22.35 24.91 24.47
CA PRO A 43 23.47 24.24 25.10
C PRO A 43 23.17 23.73 26.52
N TYR A 44 22.12 24.28 27.15
CA TYR A 44 21.73 23.97 28.53
C TYR A 44 20.54 23.00 28.63
N ALA A 45 20.05 22.47 27.51
CA ALA A 45 18.93 21.51 27.53
C ALA A 45 19.36 20.20 28.22
N SER A 46 18.62 19.79 29.25
CA SER A 46 18.86 18.52 29.94
C SER A 46 18.62 17.33 29.02
N ASP A 47 19.29 16.20 29.31
CA ASP A 47 19.09 14.97 28.53
C ASP A 47 17.64 14.45 28.63
N ASP A 48 16.97 14.71 29.76
CA ASP A 48 15.55 14.40 29.95
C ASP A 48 14.63 15.28 29.08
N ALA A 49 14.95 16.58 28.95
CA ALA A 49 14.25 17.47 28.02
C ALA A 49 14.48 17.06 26.57
N LYS A 50 15.71 16.65 26.21
CA LYS A 50 16.04 16.10 24.88
C LYS A 50 15.27 14.84 24.57
N ALA A 51 15.25 13.88 25.50
CA ALA A 51 14.49 12.64 25.34
C ALA A 51 12.98 12.92 25.20
N THR A 52 12.43 13.82 26.00
CA THR A 52 11.00 14.16 25.98
C THR A 52 10.60 14.88 24.69
N LEU A 53 11.41 15.83 24.21
CA LEU A 53 11.14 16.58 22.97
C LEU A 53 11.39 15.75 21.72
N ALA A 54 12.47 14.98 21.66
CA ALA A 54 12.68 13.99 20.60
C ALA A 54 11.54 12.96 20.58
N GLY A 55 11.12 12.53 21.77
CA GLY A 55 9.94 11.69 21.98
C GLY A 55 8.63 12.35 21.55
N ALA A 56 8.50 13.67 21.54
CA ALA A 56 7.31 14.39 21.04
C ALA A 56 7.34 14.65 19.53
N SER A 57 8.54 14.76 18.94
CA SER A 57 8.73 14.86 17.49
C SER A 57 8.62 13.51 16.77
N ALA A 58 8.80 12.40 17.48
CA ALA A 58 8.64 11.07 16.93
C ALA A 58 7.22 10.87 16.36
N PRO A 59 7.09 10.27 15.15
CA PRO A 59 5.79 9.95 14.56
C PRO A 59 4.88 9.24 15.56
N PRO A 60 3.56 9.51 15.56
CA PRO A 60 2.63 8.85 16.49
C PRO A 60 2.69 7.32 16.42
N ILE A 61 2.86 6.80 15.20
CA ILE A 61 3.04 5.38 14.90
C ILE A 61 4.45 5.20 14.31
N ARG A 62 5.26 4.34 14.93
CA ARG A 62 6.63 4.05 14.47
C ARG A 62 6.63 3.37 13.11
N LEU A 63 7.74 3.50 12.39
CA LEU A 63 8.02 2.73 11.19
C LEU A 63 8.62 1.39 11.59
N VAL A 64 8.16 0.30 10.99
CA VAL A 64 8.77 -1.02 11.13
C VAL A 64 8.95 -1.63 9.75
N THR A 65 10.04 -2.37 9.57
CA THR A 65 10.39 -3.02 8.32
C THR A 65 10.57 -4.53 8.52
N ILE A 66 10.03 -5.33 7.60
CA ILE A 66 10.28 -6.78 7.50
C ILE A 66 10.99 -7.05 6.17
N GLY A 67 11.92 -8.00 6.12
CA GLY A 67 12.65 -8.32 4.90
C GLY A 67 14.01 -7.62 4.80
N PRO A 68 14.83 -7.99 3.80
CA PRO A 68 16.15 -7.39 3.57
C PRO A 68 16.02 -5.91 3.16
N GLU A 69 17.05 -5.11 3.39
CA GLU A 69 17.00 -3.64 3.22
C GLU A 69 16.60 -3.19 1.80
N ASP A 70 16.99 -3.94 0.77
CA ASP A 70 16.74 -3.65 -0.64
C ASP A 70 15.31 -3.97 -1.10
N GLN A 71 14.58 -4.83 -0.36
CA GLN A 71 13.22 -5.28 -0.70
C GLN A 71 12.29 -5.25 0.52
N CYS A 72 12.57 -4.34 1.45
CA CYS A 72 11.86 -4.33 2.72
C CYS A 72 10.38 -3.93 2.57
N ILE A 73 9.54 -4.60 3.34
CA ILE A 73 8.14 -4.30 3.53
C ILE A 73 8.06 -3.27 4.64
N VAL A 74 7.55 -2.10 4.33
CA VAL A 74 7.51 -0.95 5.23
C VAL A 74 6.10 -0.79 5.79
N MET A 75 5.97 -0.67 7.12
CA MET A 75 4.68 -0.53 7.82
C MET A 75 4.73 0.57 8.88
N GLY A 76 3.58 1.18 9.17
CA GLY A 76 3.45 2.21 10.19
C GLY A 76 3.66 3.63 9.65
N LYS A 77 4.16 4.57 10.46
CA LYS A 77 4.27 6.01 10.10
C LYS A 77 2.97 6.69 9.63
N GLU A 78 1.86 6.10 10.01
CA GLU A 78 0.55 6.58 9.64
C GLU A 78 0.10 7.77 10.51
N THR A 79 -0.69 8.70 9.94
CA THR A 79 -0.97 10.03 10.53
C THR A 79 -2.45 10.34 10.74
N VAL A 80 -3.34 9.73 9.96
CA VAL A 80 -4.79 10.05 9.93
C VAL A 80 -5.67 8.86 10.29
N LEU A 81 -6.92 9.13 10.70
CA LEU A 81 -7.93 8.09 10.92
C LEU A 81 -8.76 7.83 9.66
N PHE A 82 -8.94 8.84 8.83
CA PHE A 82 -9.74 8.75 7.63
C PHE A 82 -8.92 9.20 6.45
N ARG A 83 -8.84 8.37 5.41
CA ARG A 83 -8.02 8.66 4.23
C ARG A 83 -8.34 10.00 3.57
N HIS A 84 -9.59 10.47 3.62
CA HIS A 84 -9.97 11.76 3.03
C HIS A 84 -9.43 12.99 3.79
N GLU A 85 -8.86 12.82 4.99
CA GLU A 85 -8.16 13.89 5.71
C GLU A 85 -6.76 14.14 5.11
N GLU A 86 -6.12 13.09 4.56
CA GLU A 86 -4.79 13.13 3.95
C GLU A 86 -4.62 11.94 2.97
N THR A 87 -3.78 10.96 3.30
CA THR A 87 -3.63 9.67 2.64
C THR A 87 -3.24 8.63 3.68
N PHE A 88 -3.51 7.35 3.41
CA PHE A 88 -2.78 6.28 4.08
C PHE A 88 -1.49 6.02 3.29
N TYR A 89 -0.38 5.80 3.97
CA TYR A 89 0.95 5.83 3.35
C TYR A 89 1.49 4.45 3.04
N HIS A 90 1.33 3.50 3.96
CA HIS A 90 1.94 2.18 3.86
C HIS A 90 0.85 1.11 3.79
N PRO A 91 0.58 0.56 2.59
CA PRO A 91 -0.42 -0.50 2.41
C PRO A 91 -0.12 -1.72 3.29
N PRO A 92 -1.15 -2.40 3.83
CA PRO A 92 -0.95 -3.60 4.62
C PRO A 92 -0.24 -4.68 3.82
N ALA A 93 0.78 -5.26 4.44
CA ALA A 93 1.36 -6.49 3.94
C ALA A 93 0.37 -7.64 4.14
N ILE A 94 0.34 -8.60 3.22
CA ILE A 94 -0.46 -9.82 3.34
C ILE A 94 0.48 -11.00 3.56
N ALA A 95 0.22 -11.77 4.62
CA ALA A 95 0.96 -12.97 4.96
C ALA A 95 0.07 -14.21 4.90
N VAL A 96 0.51 -15.23 4.15
CA VAL A 96 -0.16 -16.53 4.08
C VAL A 96 0.45 -17.50 5.09
N ARG A 97 -0.38 -18.03 5.99
CA ARG A 97 0.00 -19.00 7.02
C ARG A 97 0.23 -20.39 6.42
N ILE A 98 1.40 -20.96 6.69
CA ILE A 98 1.82 -22.28 6.21
C ILE A 98 2.41 -23.06 7.39
N PRO A 99 1.81 -24.20 7.77
CA PRO A 99 2.40 -25.13 8.73
C PRO A 99 3.77 -25.66 8.27
N ALA A 100 4.76 -25.60 9.15
CA ALA A 100 6.12 -26.07 8.88
C ALA A 100 6.26 -27.60 8.93
N ASP A 101 5.22 -28.31 9.37
CA ASP A 101 5.15 -29.77 9.47
C ASP A 101 4.72 -30.47 8.16
N ARG A 102 4.70 -29.74 7.05
CA ARG A 102 4.55 -30.29 5.71
C ARG A 102 5.83 -30.95 5.22
N SER A 103 5.73 -31.82 4.20
CA SER A 103 6.92 -32.37 3.55
C SER A 103 7.72 -31.25 2.85
N PRO A 104 9.04 -31.40 2.62
CA PRO A 104 9.82 -30.41 1.87
C PRO A 104 9.25 -30.09 0.48
N GLU A 105 8.67 -31.08 -0.19
CA GLU A 105 8.01 -30.95 -1.50
C GLU A 105 6.70 -30.15 -1.39
N ASP A 106 5.87 -30.43 -0.39
CA ASP A 106 4.62 -29.70 -0.14
C ASP A 106 4.89 -28.25 0.28
N LEU A 107 5.94 -28.02 1.08
CA LEU A 107 6.40 -26.68 1.44
C LEU A 107 6.82 -25.90 0.20
N ARG A 108 7.65 -26.50 -0.68
CA ARG A 108 8.06 -25.87 -1.93
C ARG A 108 6.85 -25.47 -2.77
N THR A 109 5.89 -26.38 -2.93
CA THR A 109 4.66 -26.15 -3.70
C THR A 109 3.84 -25.01 -3.10
N ALA A 110 3.69 -24.97 -1.77
CA ALA A 110 2.96 -23.90 -1.09
C ALA A 110 3.67 -22.54 -1.22
N PHE A 111 5.00 -22.51 -1.12
CA PHE A 111 5.81 -21.30 -1.32
C PHE A 111 5.73 -20.78 -2.75
N GLU A 112 5.78 -21.67 -3.75
CA GLU A 112 5.59 -21.31 -5.16
C GLU A 112 4.19 -20.74 -5.41
N ARG A 113 3.15 -21.33 -4.80
CA ARG A 113 1.79 -20.81 -4.87
C ARG A 113 1.72 -19.38 -4.32
N VAL A 114 2.31 -19.10 -3.16
CA VAL A 114 2.32 -17.74 -2.58
C VAL A 114 3.09 -16.76 -3.48
N ARG A 115 4.25 -17.14 -4.00
CA ARG A 115 5.01 -16.31 -4.97
C ARG A 115 4.23 -16.02 -6.24
N GLY A 116 3.38 -16.95 -6.67
CA GLY A 116 2.51 -16.84 -7.83
C GLY A 116 1.27 -15.96 -7.60
N LEU A 117 0.96 -15.55 -6.36
CA LEU A 117 -0.13 -14.60 -6.06
C LEU A 117 0.31 -13.17 -6.39
N ARG A 118 0.55 -12.94 -7.68
CA ARG A 118 1.05 -11.71 -8.29
C ARG A 118 0.19 -11.34 -9.49
N PHE A 119 -0.22 -10.09 -9.58
CA PHE A 119 -1.18 -9.60 -10.57
C PHE A 119 -0.75 -8.22 -11.06
N GLU A 120 -0.84 -7.99 -12.37
CA GLU A 120 -0.74 -6.65 -12.93
C GLU A 120 -2.12 -6.00 -12.97
N ARG A 121 -2.24 -4.80 -12.40
CA ARG A 121 -3.50 -4.05 -12.37
C ARG A 121 -3.22 -2.56 -12.45
N VAL A 122 -3.75 -1.92 -13.49
CA VAL A 122 -3.61 -0.45 -13.70
C VAL A 122 -2.12 -0.06 -13.78
N GLY A 123 -1.32 -0.86 -14.49
CA GLY A 123 0.13 -0.69 -14.64
C GLY A 123 0.95 -0.89 -13.37
N GLN A 124 0.35 -1.45 -12.31
CA GLN A 124 1.02 -1.71 -11.04
C GLN A 124 1.08 -3.21 -10.75
N ASP A 125 2.21 -3.63 -10.19
CA ASP A 125 2.44 -4.98 -9.70
C ASP A 125 1.85 -5.14 -8.28
N LEU A 126 0.79 -5.93 -8.16
CA LEU A 126 0.17 -6.29 -6.89
C LEU A 126 0.59 -7.70 -6.51
N ARG A 127 1.04 -7.91 -5.27
CA ARG A 127 1.47 -9.24 -4.79
C ARG A 127 1.18 -9.45 -3.33
N VAL A 128 1.06 -10.71 -2.93
CA VAL A 128 1.20 -11.14 -1.53
C VAL A 128 2.69 -11.11 -1.17
N GLU A 129 3.04 -10.51 -0.03
CA GLU A 129 4.44 -10.23 0.31
C GLU A 129 5.10 -11.25 1.23
N LEU A 130 4.33 -11.94 2.07
CA LEU A 130 4.85 -12.68 3.22
C LEU A 130 4.35 -14.12 3.25
N VAL A 131 5.21 -15.01 3.76
CA VAL A 131 4.80 -16.32 4.28
C VAL A 131 4.93 -16.28 5.80
N ALA A 132 3.88 -16.71 6.49
CA ALA A 132 3.88 -16.92 7.92
C ALA A 132 4.06 -18.42 8.21
N LEU A 133 5.28 -18.82 8.56
CA LEU A 133 5.61 -20.21 8.87
C LEU A 133 5.23 -20.54 10.31
N GLU A 134 4.42 -21.58 10.49
CA GLU A 134 3.88 -21.99 11.78
C GLU A 134 4.56 -23.26 12.29
N ASP A 135 5.16 -23.17 13.47
CA ASP A 135 5.61 -24.33 14.22
C ASP A 135 4.41 -25.01 14.90
N THR A 136 3.88 -26.05 14.25
CA THR A 136 2.73 -26.83 14.74
C THR A 136 3.13 -28.03 15.57
N THR A 137 4.42 -28.40 15.59
CA THR A 137 4.90 -29.67 16.17
C THR A 137 5.89 -29.48 17.32
N GLY A 138 6.51 -28.30 17.45
CA GLY A 138 7.59 -28.04 18.38
C GLY A 138 8.95 -28.59 17.93
N ASP A 139 9.05 -29.17 16.73
CA ASP A 139 10.31 -29.65 16.17
C ASP A 139 11.11 -28.47 15.61
N ALA A 140 12.02 -27.94 16.45
CA ALA A 140 12.90 -26.83 16.10
C ALA A 140 13.75 -27.09 14.85
N GLY A 141 14.15 -28.35 14.61
CA GLY A 141 14.96 -28.73 13.45
C GLY A 141 14.17 -28.64 12.16
N ARG A 142 12.94 -29.19 12.16
CA ARG A 142 12.03 -29.12 11.03
C ARG A 142 11.58 -27.69 10.73
N PHE A 143 11.25 -26.93 11.77
CA PHE A 143 10.88 -25.52 11.65
C PHE A 143 12.02 -24.68 11.05
N ALA A 144 13.24 -24.86 11.53
CA ALA A 144 14.42 -24.16 11.00
C ALA A 144 14.73 -24.55 9.54
N ALA A 145 14.54 -25.83 9.17
CA ALA A 145 14.71 -26.27 7.79
C ALA A 145 13.68 -25.62 6.84
N ALA A 146 12.42 -25.57 7.25
CA ALA A 146 11.35 -24.90 6.49
C ALA A 146 11.63 -23.39 6.32
N ALA A 147 12.10 -22.71 7.38
CA ALA A 147 12.46 -21.30 7.34
C ALA A 147 13.62 -21.02 6.38
N ARG A 148 14.66 -21.87 6.37
CA ARG A 148 15.78 -21.78 5.41
C ARG A 148 15.30 -21.95 3.98
N GLN A 149 14.51 -22.99 3.71
CA GLN A 149 13.96 -23.25 2.38
C GLN A 149 13.16 -22.05 1.85
N ALA A 150 12.29 -21.46 2.67
CA ALA A 150 11.50 -20.31 2.27
C ALA A 150 12.37 -19.07 2.02
N SER A 151 13.38 -18.82 2.86
CA SER A 151 14.33 -17.71 2.69
C SER A 151 15.20 -17.88 1.43
N GLU A 152 15.65 -19.09 1.11
CA GLU A 152 16.42 -19.38 -0.11
C GLU A 152 15.57 -19.16 -1.39
N MET A 153 14.25 -19.30 -1.28
CA MET A 153 13.30 -18.97 -2.34
C MET A 153 12.98 -17.47 -2.44
N GLY A 154 13.62 -16.62 -1.63
CA GLY A 154 13.47 -15.17 -1.65
C GLY A 154 12.19 -14.65 -1.01
N LEU A 155 11.53 -15.44 -0.15
CA LEU A 155 10.33 -15.02 0.56
C LEU A 155 10.67 -14.21 1.81
N ALA A 156 9.91 -13.15 2.07
CA ALA A 156 9.90 -12.50 3.37
C ALA A 156 9.05 -13.33 4.34
N LEU A 157 9.48 -13.42 5.61
CA LEU A 157 8.93 -14.40 6.55
C LEU A 157 8.42 -13.77 7.84
N VAL A 158 7.31 -14.33 8.33
CA VAL A 158 6.92 -14.31 9.73
C VAL A 158 7.18 -15.71 10.29
N LEU A 159 7.98 -15.82 11.35
CA LEU A 159 8.24 -17.07 12.05
C LEU A 159 7.34 -17.14 13.28
N MET A 160 6.46 -18.13 13.34
CA MET A 160 5.46 -18.29 14.40
C MET A 160 5.74 -19.55 15.23
N SER A 161 6.14 -19.37 16.49
CA SER A 161 6.23 -20.46 17.48
C SER A 161 6.06 -19.90 18.89
N ASP A 162 5.47 -20.68 19.79
CA ASP A 162 5.43 -20.34 21.22
C ASP A 162 6.77 -20.64 21.93
N SER A 163 7.70 -21.35 21.27
CA SER A 163 9.04 -21.67 21.78
C SER A 163 10.10 -20.66 21.31
N PRO A 164 10.70 -19.87 22.22
CA PRO A 164 11.81 -18.97 21.88
C PRO A 164 13.03 -19.71 21.33
N GLU A 165 13.25 -20.96 21.76
CA GLU A 165 14.34 -21.80 21.28
C GLU A 165 14.14 -22.18 19.80
N ALA A 166 12.94 -22.64 19.44
CA ALA A 166 12.61 -22.97 18.06
C ALA A 166 12.69 -21.74 17.14
N LEU A 167 12.20 -20.59 17.62
CA LEU A 167 12.35 -19.32 16.90
C LEU A 167 13.81 -18.93 16.70
N GLY A 168 14.66 -19.10 17.72
CA GLY A 168 16.08 -18.78 17.57
C GLY A 168 16.81 -19.70 16.62
N ALA A 169 16.51 -21.01 16.66
CA ALA A 169 17.05 -21.98 15.72
C ALA A 169 16.64 -21.67 14.26
N ALA A 170 15.41 -21.22 14.05
CA ALA A 170 14.91 -20.84 12.73
C ALA A 170 15.42 -19.47 12.26
N ALA A 171 15.45 -18.46 13.13
CA ALA A 171 15.81 -17.09 12.79
C ALA A 171 17.31 -16.89 12.57
N GLY A 172 18.16 -17.56 13.36
CA GLY A 172 19.62 -17.36 13.31
C GLY A 172 20.23 -17.50 11.92
N PRO A 173 19.97 -18.61 11.19
CA PRO A 173 20.48 -18.84 9.84
C PRO A 173 20.00 -17.82 8.80
N ILE A 174 18.82 -17.21 9.01
CA ILE A 174 18.18 -16.30 8.05
C ILE A 174 18.08 -14.86 8.55
N ALA A 175 18.83 -14.50 9.60
CA ALA A 175 18.72 -13.18 10.25
C ALA A 175 18.96 -12.01 9.27
N LYS A 176 19.77 -12.22 8.21
CA LYS A 176 19.97 -11.22 7.15
C LYS A 176 18.70 -10.90 6.35
N ALA A 177 17.78 -11.86 6.22
CA ALA A 177 16.46 -11.66 5.61
C ALA A 177 15.48 -10.96 6.56
N ARG A 178 15.90 -10.69 7.81
CA ARG A 178 15.19 -9.90 8.83
C ARG A 178 13.71 -10.32 8.98
N PRO A 179 13.43 -11.60 9.30
CA PRO A 179 12.06 -12.10 9.49
C PRO A 179 11.38 -11.45 10.70
N LEU A 180 10.04 -11.41 10.71
CA LEU A 180 9.27 -11.09 11.91
C LEU A 180 9.24 -12.29 12.85
N LEU A 181 9.66 -12.09 14.10
CA LEU A 181 9.53 -13.09 15.15
C LEU A 181 8.17 -12.96 15.80
N TYR A 182 7.38 -14.03 15.86
CA TYR A 182 6.03 -14.00 16.40
C TYR A 182 5.81 -15.19 17.37
N ALA A 183 5.42 -14.99 18.63
CA ALA A 183 5.17 -13.71 19.32
C ALA A 183 5.71 -13.66 20.74
N ALA A 184 6.05 -12.46 21.20
CA ALA A 184 6.24 -12.15 22.61
C ALA A 184 4.88 -12.05 23.31
N THR A 185 4.71 -12.80 24.40
CA THR A 185 3.55 -12.80 25.30
C THR A 185 3.98 -12.47 26.73
N ALA A 186 3.04 -12.43 27.67
CA ALA A 186 3.33 -12.16 29.08
C ALA A 186 4.31 -13.19 29.70
N GLU A 187 4.31 -14.42 29.20
CA GLU A 187 5.09 -15.53 29.73
C GLU A 187 6.52 -15.60 29.18
N ASN A 188 6.78 -15.05 27.99
CA ASN A 188 8.05 -15.27 27.26
C ASN A 188 8.73 -14.00 26.75
N TRP A 189 8.22 -12.80 27.07
CA TRP A 189 8.68 -11.55 26.46
C TRP A 189 10.17 -11.26 26.67
N GLU A 190 10.78 -11.60 27.82
CA GLU A 190 12.21 -11.36 28.05
C GLU A 190 13.07 -12.16 27.06
N ALA A 191 12.76 -13.44 26.90
CA ALA A 191 13.48 -14.32 25.98
C ALA A 191 13.30 -13.87 24.52
N MET A 192 12.07 -13.49 24.15
CA MET A 192 11.73 -13.01 22.82
C MET A 192 12.39 -11.66 22.50
N ALA A 193 12.46 -10.74 23.46
CA ALA A 193 13.17 -9.46 23.31
C ALA A 193 14.68 -9.69 23.15
N GLY A 194 15.26 -10.60 23.94
CA GLY A 194 16.67 -11.00 23.81
C GLY A 194 16.98 -11.57 22.42
N LEU A 195 16.08 -12.41 21.89
CA LEU A 195 16.20 -13.00 20.57
C LEU A 195 16.12 -11.95 19.45
N ALA A 196 15.10 -11.08 19.51
CA ALA A 196 14.91 -9.99 18.55
C ALA A 196 16.12 -9.06 18.49
N LYS A 197 16.69 -8.71 19.66
CA LYS A 197 17.90 -7.88 19.75
C LYS A 197 19.13 -8.57 19.17
N THR A 198 19.31 -9.87 19.46
CA THR A 198 20.45 -10.67 18.98
C THR A 198 20.46 -10.76 17.46
N HIS A 199 19.29 -11.02 16.86
CA HIS A 199 19.18 -11.18 15.40
C HIS A 199 18.81 -9.90 14.65
N LYS A 200 18.56 -8.79 15.37
CA LYS A 200 18.10 -7.50 14.81
C LYS A 200 16.81 -7.64 13.99
N CYS A 201 15.91 -8.51 14.45
CA CYS A 201 14.64 -8.80 13.80
C CYS A 201 13.49 -8.01 14.46
N PRO A 202 12.46 -7.60 13.69
CA PRO A 202 11.23 -7.09 14.27
C PRO A 202 10.51 -8.18 15.08
N LEU A 203 9.71 -7.74 16.06
CA LEU A 203 9.04 -8.61 17.02
C LEU A 203 7.53 -8.34 17.09
N GLY A 204 6.72 -9.37 16.86
CA GLY A 204 5.30 -9.36 17.13
C GLY A 204 5.03 -9.49 18.63
N VAL A 205 4.17 -8.63 19.18
CA VAL A 205 3.77 -8.64 20.59
C VAL A 205 2.29 -8.96 20.66
N ARG A 206 1.94 -10.05 21.35
CA ARG A 206 0.57 -10.51 21.53
C ARG A 206 0.14 -10.34 22.98
N GLY A 207 -0.86 -9.50 23.21
CA GLY A 207 -1.57 -9.40 24.49
C GLY A 207 -2.93 -10.08 24.42
N ARG A 208 -3.51 -10.41 25.58
CA ARG A 208 -4.91 -10.88 25.68
C ARG A 208 -5.95 -9.77 25.49
N ASP A 209 -5.53 -8.52 25.74
CA ASP A 209 -6.32 -7.30 25.61
C ASP A 209 -5.38 -6.10 25.40
N LEU A 210 -5.95 -4.91 25.17
CA LEU A 210 -5.18 -3.69 24.90
C LEU A 210 -4.34 -3.19 26.09
N ASN A 211 -4.72 -3.51 27.33
CA ASN A 211 -3.95 -3.10 28.51
C ASN A 211 -2.70 -3.96 28.65
N GLU A 212 -2.85 -5.29 28.59
CA GLU A 212 -1.70 -6.20 28.63
C GLU A 212 -0.76 -5.96 27.45
N LEU A 213 -1.32 -5.74 26.25
CA LEU A 213 -0.53 -5.39 25.07
C LEU A 213 0.30 -4.11 25.30
N ALA A 214 -0.29 -3.06 25.88
CA ALA A 214 0.40 -1.82 26.19
C ALA A 214 1.51 -2.01 27.25
N ASP A 215 1.26 -2.82 28.27
CA ASP A 215 2.27 -3.13 29.29
C ASP A 215 3.45 -3.90 28.69
N LEU A 216 3.19 -4.90 27.84
CA LEU A 216 4.23 -5.71 27.19
C LEU A 216 5.07 -4.88 26.23
N THR A 217 4.45 -4.06 25.38
CA THR A 217 5.20 -3.22 24.43
C THR A 217 6.07 -2.20 25.14
N ALA A 218 5.62 -1.65 26.28
CA ALA A 218 6.42 -0.74 27.09
C ALA A 218 7.64 -1.45 27.70
N ARG A 219 7.48 -2.66 28.24
CA ARG A 219 8.58 -3.46 28.80
C ARG A 219 9.60 -3.86 27.74
N ILE A 220 9.12 -4.35 26.60
CA ILE A 220 9.97 -4.76 25.47
C ILE A 220 10.74 -3.56 24.91
N ALA A 221 10.08 -2.40 24.76
CA ALA A 221 10.74 -1.17 24.33
C ALA A 221 11.82 -0.71 25.32
N ALA A 222 11.55 -0.81 26.63
CA ALA A 222 12.54 -0.50 27.67
C ALA A 222 13.75 -1.46 27.65
N ALA A 223 13.57 -2.71 27.22
CA ALA A 223 14.65 -3.66 26.96
C ALA A 223 15.48 -3.35 25.68
N GLY A 224 15.08 -2.34 24.91
CA GLY A 224 15.79 -1.84 23.74
C GLY A 224 15.32 -2.43 22.41
N VAL A 225 14.16 -3.10 22.36
CA VAL A 225 13.56 -3.60 21.11
C VAL A 225 12.42 -2.67 20.70
N THR A 226 12.61 -1.93 19.61
CA THR A 226 11.66 -0.89 19.17
C THR A 226 10.95 -1.18 17.85
N ASP A 227 11.35 -2.24 17.15
CA ASP A 227 10.71 -2.67 15.91
C ASP A 227 9.59 -3.66 16.25
N LEU A 228 8.45 -3.13 16.70
CA LEU A 228 7.34 -3.93 17.22
C LEU A 228 6.12 -3.91 16.29
N LEU A 229 5.45 -5.06 16.17
CA LEU A 229 4.09 -5.15 15.60
C LEU A 229 3.11 -5.64 16.66
N LEU A 230 1.90 -5.09 16.66
CA LEU A 230 0.90 -5.35 17.71
C LEU A 230 -0.14 -6.39 17.27
N ASP A 231 -0.34 -7.43 18.07
CA ASP A 231 -1.52 -8.31 18.03
C ASP A 231 -2.32 -8.12 19.33
N SER A 232 -3.57 -7.65 19.24
CA SER A 232 -4.43 -7.48 20.42
C SER A 232 -4.96 -8.79 20.99
N GLY A 233 -4.71 -9.92 20.32
CA GLY A 233 -5.28 -11.22 20.67
C GLY A 233 -6.71 -11.41 20.13
N ALA A 234 -7.31 -10.37 19.55
CA ALA A 234 -8.64 -10.47 18.97
C ALA A 234 -8.66 -11.46 17.79
N ARG A 235 -9.67 -12.34 17.78
CA ARG A 235 -9.93 -13.32 16.73
C ARG A 235 -11.32 -13.21 16.12
N GLY A 236 -12.24 -12.50 16.77
CA GLY A 236 -13.54 -12.19 16.18
C GLY A 236 -13.51 -10.84 15.46
N GLN A 237 -14.14 -10.76 14.28
CA GLN A 237 -14.15 -9.57 13.43
C GLN A 237 -14.55 -8.28 14.17
N ALA A 238 -15.61 -8.33 14.99
CA ALA A 238 -16.07 -7.15 15.73
C ALA A 238 -15.03 -6.65 16.74
N ALA A 239 -14.39 -7.57 17.48
CA ALA A 239 -13.34 -7.24 18.44
C ALA A 239 -12.08 -6.72 17.72
N ALA A 240 -11.66 -7.37 16.64
CA ALA A 240 -10.50 -6.96 15.86
C ALA A 240 -10.66 -5.54 15.30
N VAL A 241 -11.81 -5.22 14.70
CA VAL A 241 -12.10 -3.87 14.20
C VAL A 241 -12.11 -2.83 15.33
N ALA A 242 -12.68 -3.18 16.49
CA ALA A 242 -12.70 -2.30 17.65
C ALA A 242 -11.27 -2.02 18.16
N ASP A 243 -10.47 -3.06 18.33
CA ASP A 243 -9.11 -2.98 18.85
C ASP A 243 -8.17 -2.21 17.91
N LEU A 244 -8.18 -2.54 16.61
CA LEU A 244 -7.40 -1.80 15.61
C LEU A 244 -7.77 -0.31 15.60
N THR A 245 -9.06 0.00 15.75
CA THR A 245 -9.54 1.38 15.84
C THR A 245 -9.02 2.07 17.11
N GLN A 246 -9.01 1.39 18.26
CA GLN A 246 -8.50 1.95 19.51
C GLN A 246 -6.99 2.15 19.45
N ILE A 247 -6.23 1.17 18.96
CA ILE A 247 -4.77 1.28 18.75
C ILE A 247 -4.47 2.53 17.91
N ARG A 248 -5.10 2.66 16.75
CA ARG A 248 -4.91 3.82 15.85
C ARG A 248 -5.31 5.13 16.52
N ARG A 249 -6.46 5.20 17.20
CA ARG A 249 -6.95 6.42 17.86
C ARG A 249 -6.05 6.84 19.02
N LEU A 250 -5.62 5.90 19.86
CA LEU A 250 -4.77 6.15 21.01
C LEU A 250 -3.39 6.63 20.56
N ALA A 251 -2.80 6.00 19.53
CA ALA A 251 -1.56 6.46 18.94
C ALA A 251 -1.68 7.88 18.38
N LEU A 252 -2.66 8.15 17.50
CA LEU A 252 -2.78 9.43 16.80
C LEU A 252 -3.28 10.58 17.67
N ARG A 253 -4.36 10.38 18.42
CA ARG A 253 -5.04 11.46 19.14
C ARG A 253 -4.45 11.68 20.53
N LYS A 254 -4.04 10.60 21.20
CA LYS A 254 -3.53 10.64 22.57
C LYS A 254 -2.00 10.52 22.66
N MET A 255 -1.31 10.24 21.56
CA MET A 255 0.15 9.98 21.56
C MET A 255 0.50 8.86 22.53
N PHE A 256 -0.38 7.87 22.67
CA PHE A 256 -0.19 6.76 23.60
C PHE A 256 0.91 5.83 23.07
N ARG A 257 2.15 6.12 23.46
CA ARG A 257 3.37 5.48 22.95
C ARG A 257 3.39 3.94 23.05
N PRO A 258 2.83 3.30 24.09
CA PRO A 258 2.78 1.84 24.14
C PRO A 258 2.04 1.19 22.96
N LEU A 259 1.05 1.86 22.37
CA LEU A 259 0.35 1.38 21.17
C LEU A 259 0.74 2.14 19.90
N GLY A 260 1.87 2.87 19.94
CA GLY A 260 2.39 3.68 18.83
C GLY A 260 3.16 2.86 17.79
N TYR A 261 2.64 1.71 17.38
CA TYR A 261 3.27 0.75 16.48
C TYR A 261 2.27 0.23 15.45
N PRO A 262 2.72 -0.29 14.29
CA PRO A 262 1.84 -0.96 13.34
C PRO A 262 1.17 -2.18 13.99
N ALA A 263 -0.11 -2.40 13.69
CA ALA A 263 -0.90 -3.51 14.21
C ALA A 263 -1.17 -4.57 13.14
N MET A 264 -1.24 -5.83 13.54
CA MET A 264 -1.62 -6.95 12.68
C MET A 264 -3.02 -7.45 13.01
N ALA A 265 -3.64 -8.16 12.07
CA ALA A 265 -4.94 -8.79 12.24
C ALA A 265 -4.95 -10.17 11.59
N PHE A 266 -5.65 -11.11 12.21
CA PHE A 266 -5.86 -12.46 11.69
C PHE A 266 -7.22 -12.57 11.03
N VAL A 267 -7.24 -13.10 9.81
CA VAL A 267 -8.47 -13.61 9.19
C VAL A 267 -8.72 -15.01 9.73
N THR A 268 -9.88 -15.20 10.34
CA THR A 268 -10.26 -16.44 11.02
C THR A 268 -11.40 -17.17 10.33
N ALA A 269 -12.12 -16.46 9.44
CA ALA A 269 -13.08 -17.06 8.54
C ALA A 269 -12.44 -18.17 7.69
N THR A 270 -13.24 -19.19 7.40
CA THR A 270 -12.84 -20.35 6.59
C THR A 270 -13.60 -20.44 5.27
N ASP A 271 -14.82 -19.90 5.21
CA ASP A 271 -15.54 -19.76 3.96
C ASP A 271 -14.79 -18.79 3.04
N PRO A 272 -14.54 -19.12 1.76
CA PRO A 272 -13.72 -18.31 0.89
C PRO A 272 -14.22 -16.87 0.69
N ILE A 273 -15.53 -16.64 0.72
CA ILE A 273 -16.13 -15.30 0.60
C ILE A 273 -15.93 -14.54 1.92
N ASP A 274 -16.20 -15.19 3.05
CA ASP A 274 -16.02 -14.58 4.37
C ASP A 274 -14.56 -14.20 4.64
N VAL A 275 -13.60 -15.00 4.17
CA VAL A 275 -12.16 -14.69 4.20
C VAL A 275 -11.88 -13.35 3.53
N VAL A 276 -12.46 -13.10 2.35
CA VAL A 276 -12.28 -11.85 1.61
C VAL A 276 -13.00 -10.70 2.32
N MET A 277 -14.20 -10.94 2.86
CA MET A 277 -14.95 -9.92 3.60
C MET A 277 -14.25 -9.48 4.88
N GLU A 278 -13.81 -10.43 5.71
CA GLU A 278 -13.06 -10.17 6.95
C GLU A 278 -11.72 -9.51 6.64
N GLY A 279 -10.96 -10.03 5.67
CA GLY A 279 -9.69 -9.44 5.25
C GLY A 279 -9.83 -8.00 4.74
N THR A 280 -10.86 -7.73 3.94
CA THR A 280 -11.18 -6.37 3.47
C THR A 280 -11.55 -5.43 4.62
N ALA A 281 -12.29 -5.92 5.61
CA ALA A 281 -12.63 -5.13 6.79
C ALA A 281 -11.36 -4.72 7.56
N HIS A 282 -10.40 -5.64 7.75
CA HIS A 282 -9.13 -5.35 8.41
C HIS A 282 -8.24 -4.39 7.61
N ILE A 283 -8.18 -4.53 6.28
CA ILE A 283 -7.48 -3.57 5.38
C ILE A 283 -8.07 -2.15 5.54
N CYS A 284 -9.39 -2.04 5.57
CA CYS A 284 -10.10 -0.78 5.78
C CYS A 284 -9.96 -0.23 7.20
N LYS A 285 -9.54 -1.05 8.16
CA LYS A 285 -9.47 -0.73 9.59
C LYS A 285 -8.06 -0.94 10.14
N TYR A 286 -7.10 -0.25 9.53
CA TYR A 286 -5.79 0.06 10.12
C TYR A 286 -4.86 -1.12 10.37
N ALA A 287 -5.19 -2.34 9.95
CA ALA A 287 -4.22 -3.42 9.91
C ALA A 287 -3.07 -3.00 8.99
N ALA A 288 -1.84 -3.18 9.47
CA ALA A 288 -0.60 -3.00 8.72
C ALA A 288 -0.03 -4.35 8.25
N LEU A 289 -0.43 -5.45 8.89
CA LEU A 289 -0.14 -6.82 8.47
C LEU A 289 -1.43 -7.65 8.58
N LEU A 290 -1.85 -8.26 7.47
CA LEU A 290 -2.99 -9.15 7.42
C LEU A 290 -2.51 -10.60 7.35
N MET A 291 -2.81 -11.39 8.38
CA MET A 291 -2.48 -12.81 8.46
C MET A 291 -3.67 -13.63 7.97
N THR A 292 -3.50 -14.38 6.87
CA THR A 292 -4.57 -15.20 6.27
C THR A 292 -4.15 -16.66 6.18
N GLY A 293 -5.12 -17.57 5.98
CA GLY A 293 -4.82 -18.90 5.46
C GLY A 293 -4.34 -18.85 4.01
N GLU A 294 -4.17 -20.03 3.40
CA GLU A 294 -3.92 -20.13 1.96
C GLU A 294 -5.05 -19.51 1.15
N LEU A 295 -4.68 -18.74 0.13
CA LEU A 295 -5.62 -18.02 -0.73
C LEU A 295 -5.68 -18.67 -2.11
N GLU A 296 -6.87 -18.73 -2.68
CA GLU A 296 -7.04 -18.89 -4.12
C GLU A 296 -6.70 -17.57 -4.85
N PRO A 297 -6.30 -17.64 -6.13
CA PRO A 297 -5.92 -16.43 -6.89
C PRO A 297 -6.97 -15.33 -6.89
N TRP A 298 -8.27 -15.69 -6.95
CA TRP A 298 -9.35 -14.70 -6.93
C TRP A 298 -9.50 -14.02 -5.56
N GLN A 299 -9.28 -14.75 -4.45
CA GLN A 299 -9.32 -14.17 -3.10
C GLN A 299 -8.17 -13.19 -2.90
N ALA A 300 -6.96 -13.58 -3.34
CA ALA A 300 -5.79 -12.72 -3.30
C ALA A 300 -6.00 -11.45 -4.13
N LEU A 301 -6.48 -11.59 -5.38
CA LEU A 301 -6.77 -10.44 -6.25
C LEU A 301 -7.79 -9.48 -5.62
N ALA A 302 -8.83 -10.00 -4.96
CA ALA A 302 -9.83 -9.17 -4.28
C ALA A 302 -9.24 -8.37 -3.12
N LEU A 303 -8.45 -9.01 -2.23
CA LEU A 303 -7.79 -8.34 -1.12
C LEU A 303 -6.76 -7.30 -1.59
N LEU A 304 -5.94 -7.67 -2.58
CA LEU A 304 -4.93 -6.78 -3.18
C LEU A 304 -5.58 -5.57 -3.86
N THR A 305 -6.72 -5.78 -4.52
CA THR A 305 -7.53 -4.70 -5.11
C THR A 305 -8.07 -3.76 -4.03
N ALA A 306 -8.67 -4.31 -2.95
CA ALA A 306 -9.18 -3.51 -1.85
C ALA A 306 -8.06 -2.67 -1.23
N ARG A 307 -6.89 -3.27 -1.00
CA ARG A 307 -5.69 -2.59 -0.54
C ARG A 307 -5.27 -1.45 -1.46
N GLN A 308 -5.11 -1.71 -2.76
CA GLN A 308 -4.72 -0.69 -3.74
C GLN A 308 -5.68 0.50 -3.70
N ASN A 309 -6.99 0.24 -3.73
CA ASN A 309 -8.01 1.27 -3.73
C ASN A 309 -8.00 2.13 -2.45
N ILE A 310 -7.91 1.49 -1.28
CA ILE A 310 -7.92 2.20 0.02
C ILE A 310 -6.67 3.04 0.22
N TYR A 311 -5.51 2.58 -0.24
CA TYR A 311 -4.22 3.24 -0.05
C TYR A 311 -3.77 4.12 -1.22
N THR A 312 -4.60 4.27 -2.25
CA THR A 312 -4.39 5.31 -3.27
C THR A 312 -4.51 6.69 -2.64
N ASP A 313 -3.64 7.62 -2.99
CA ASP A 313 -3.71 9.02 -2.54
C ASP A 313 -5.01 9.67 -3.07
N PRO A 314 -5.96 10.08 -2.21
CA PRO A 314 -7.21 10.68 -2.67
C PRO A 314 -7.03 12.08 -3.27
N GLN A 315 -5.89 12.74 -3.03
CA GLN A 315 -5.60 14.07 -3.54
C GLN A 315 -4.97 14.04 -4.94
N LYS A 316 -4.42 12.88 -5.34
CA LYS A 316 -3.71 12.71 -6.61
C LYS A 316 -4.31 11.56 -7.40
N PRO A 317 -5.16 11.86 -8.42
CA PRO A 317 -5.60 10.86 -9.36
C PRO A 317 -4.39 10.16 -9.98
N ILE A 318 -4.44 8.83 -10.10
CA ILE A 318 -3.43 8.08 -10.83
C ILE A 318 -3.62 8.39 -12.32
N GLN A 319 -2.56 8.82 -12.99
CA GLN A 319 -2.60 9.26 -14.39
C GLN A 319 -1.70 8.40 -15.25
N VAL A 320 -2.08 8.27 -16.51
CA VAL A 320 -1.23 7.74 -17.58
C VAL A 320 -0.60 8.92 -18.31
N GLU A 321 0.59 8.72 -18.88
CA GLU A 321 1.24 9.75 -19.68
C GLU A 321 0.35 10.14 -20.86
N PRO A 322 -0.02 11.43 -21.02
CA PRO A 322 -0.76 11.88 -22.19
C PRO A 322 0.04 11.67 -23.47
N GLY A 323 -0.62 11.32 -24.57
CA GLY A 323 0.04 11.10 -25.85
C GLY A 323 -0.43 9.83 -26.54
N LEU A 324 0.45 9.24 -27.35
CA LEU A 324 0.14 8.10 -28.20
C LEU A 324 0.65 6.79 -27.57
N HIS A 325 -0.27 5.85 -27.36
CA HIS A 325 0.00 4.52 -26.83
C HIS A 325 -0.39 3.44 -27.84
N ALA A 326 0.31 2.32 -27.83
CA ALA A 326 0.05 1.18 -28.72
C ALA A 326 -0.54 0.02 -27.92
N VAL A 327 -1.61 -0.59 -28.43
CA VAL A 327 -2.17 -1.84 -27.91
C VAL A 327 -1.94 -2.94 -28.93
N GLY A 328 -1.19 -3.97 -28.53
CA GLY A 328 -0.67 -4.99 -29.44
C GLY A 328 0.44 -4.44 -30.34
N THR A 329 0.40 -4.78 -31.62
CA THR A 329 1.36 -4.30 -32.63
C THR A 329 0.61 -3.57 -33.76
N PRO A 330 0.21 -2.30 -33.56
CA PRO A 330 -0.56 -1.56 -34.56
C PRO A 330 0.25 -1.27 -35.82
N ASP A 331 -0.43 -1.26 -36.96
CA ASP A 331 0.06 -0.90 -38.27
C ASP A 331 -0.59 0.40 -38.80
N GLU A 332 -0.34 0.73 -40.06
CA GLU A 332 -0.84 1.94 -40.70
C GLU A 332 -2.35 1.94 -41.00
N GLN A 333 -3.05 0.81 -40.80
CA GLN A 333 -4.50 0.66 -40.98
C GLN A 333 -5.24 0.44 -39.66
N SER A 334 -4.50 0.38 -38.55
CA SER A 334 -5.04 0.08 -37.24
C SER A 334 -5.92 1.20 -36.71
N PRO A 335 -7.02 0.88 -36.00
CA PRO A 335 -7.91 1.88 -35.42
C PRO A 335 -7.20 2.86 -34.49
N VAL A 336 -7.74 4.08 -34.45
CA VAL A 336 -7.32 5.12 -33.49
C VAL A 336 -8.47 5.34 -32.51
N LEU A 337 -8.25 5.00 -31.24
CA LEU A 337 -9.19 5.18 -30.14
C LEU A 337 -8.78 6.41 -29.32
N ILE A 338 -9.73 7.25 -28.92
CA ILE A 338 -9.48 8.43 -28.09
C ILE A 338 -10.01 8.17 -26.68
N THR A 339 -9.20 8.49 -25.67
CA THR A 339 -9.58 8.37 -24.25
C THR A 339 -8.92 9.46 -23.40
N THR A 340 -9.18 9.46 -22.09
CA THR A 340 -8.55 10.40 -21.15
C THR A 340 -7.34 9.78 -20.45
N ASN A 341 -6.52 10.63 -19.82
CA ASN A 341 -5.33 10.20 -19.09
C ASN A 341 -5.61 9.76 -17.64
N PHE A 342 -6.87 9.59 -17.23
CA PHE A 342 -7.20 8.96 -15.96
C PHE A 342 -6.90 7.46 -16.03
N SER A 343 -6.06 6.94 -15.13
CA SER A 343 -5.53 5.58 -15.27
C SER A 343 -6.63 4.52 -15.33
N LEU A 344 -7.66 4.59 -14.50
CA LEU A 344 -8.76 3.63 -14.54
C LEU A 344 -9.48 3.66 -15.89
N THR A 345 -9.71 4.84 -16.45
CA THR A 345 -10.31 4.95 -17.79
C THR A 345 -9.38 4.40 -18.87
N TYR A 346 -8.09 4.75 -18.84
CA TYR A 346 -7.10 4.28 -19.80
C TYR A 346 -6.98 2.74 -19.78
N PHE A 347 -6.67 2.14 -18.62
CA PHE A 347 -6.41 0.71 -18.52
C PHE A 347 -7.66 -0.14 -18.79
N THR A 348 -8.86 0.39 -18.51
CA THR A 348 -10.12 -0.26 -18.90
C THR A 348 -10.30 -0.26 -20.42
N VAL A 349 -10.03 0.86 -21.10
CA VAL A 349 -10.07 0.92 -22.58
C VAL A 349 -8.97 0.06 -23.20
N GLU A 350 -7.76 0.07 -22.65
CA GLU A 350 -6.61 -0.72 -23.10
C GLU A 350 -6.91 -2.22 -23.04
N ALA A 351 -7.34 -2.72 -21.88
CA ALA A 351 -7.67 -4.13 -21.68
C ALA A 351 -8.81 -4.61 -22.59
N ASP A 352 -9.87 -3.80 -22.74
CA ASP A 352 -10.97 -4.14 -23.64
C ASP A 352 -10.54 -4.10 -25.12
N THR A 353 -9.61 -3.21 -25.47
CA THR A 353 -9.00 -3.15 -26.80
C THR A 353 -8.13 -4.38 -27.08
N GLU A 354 -7.30 -4.78 -26.12
CA GLU A 354 -6.50 -6.01 -26.23
C GLU A 354 -7.39 -7.25 -26.37
N SER A 355 -8.46 -7.33 -25.56
CA SER A 355 -9.45 -8.42 -25.61
C SER A 355 -10.18 -8.51 -26.96
N SER A 356 -10.25 -7.40 -27.70
CA SER A 356 -10.83 -7.35 -29.05
C SER A 356 -9.96 -8.05 -30.10
N ARG A 357 -8.69 -8.34 -29.76
CA ARG A 357 -7.65 -8.88 -30.66
C ARG A 357 -7.42 -8.03 -31.91
N THR A 358 -7.73 -6.74 -31.83
CA THR A 358 -7.49 -5.75 -32.89
C THR A 358 -6.44 -4.78 -32.39
N ALA A 359 -5.21 -4.90 -32.90
CA ALA A 359 -4.14 -3.96 -32.57
C ALA A 359 -4.58 -2.54 -32.93
N SER A 360 -4.40 -1.60 -32.01
CA SER A 360 -4.96 -0.25 -32.10
C SER A 360 -4.03 0.79 -31.49
N TRP A 361 -4.15 2.02 -31.96
CA TRP A 361 -3.54 3.20 -31.35
C TRP A 361 -4.51 3.84 -30.36
N LEU A 362 -4.02 4.23 -29.19
CA LEU A 362 -4.76 5.02 -28.19
C LEU A 362 -4.18 6.42 -28.12
N VAL A 363 -4.99 7.43 -28.40
CA VAL A 363 -4.67 8.84 -28.17
C VAL A 363 -5.24 9.24 -26.81
N VAL A 364 -4.34 9.44 -25.86
CA VAL A 364 -4.64 9.73 -24.45
C VAL A 364 -4.59 11.22 -24.21
N VAL A 365 -5.75 11.83 -24.02
CA VAL A 365 -5.90 13.27 -23.81
C VAL A 365 -5.61 13.63 -22.36
N ASN A 366 -4.77 14.65 -22.13
CA ASN A 366 -4.53 15.16 -20.79
C ASN A 366 -5.79 15.85 -20.23
N THR A 367 -6.43 15.22 -19.26
CA THR A 367 -7.60 15.74 -18.55
C THR A 367 -7.32 15.93 -17.06
N GLU A 368 -6.03 16.03 -16.70
CA GLU A 368 -5.56 16.09 -15.31
C GLU A 368 -6.04 14.88 -14.48
N GLY A 369 -6.12 13.71 -15.10
CA GLY A 369 -6.51 12.48 -14.43
C GLY A 369 -8.02 12.37 -14.15
N GLN A 370 -8.85 13.05 -14.93
CA GLN A 370 -10.31 12.94 -14.84
C GLN A 370 -10.89 11.94 -15.84
N SER A 371 -11.92 11.18 -15.41
CA SER A 371 -12.66 10.25 -16.29
C SER A 371 -13.36 11.00 -17.44
N VAL A 372 -13.73 10.29 -18.51
CA VAL A 372 -14.39 10.86 -19.71
C VAL A 372 -15.52 11.83 -19.35
N MET A 373 -16.51 11.38 -18.57
CA MET A 373 -17.69 12.19 -18.25
C MET A 373 -17.36 13.36 -17.32
N THR A 374 -16.44 13.17 -16.38
CA THR A 374 -16.01 14.24 -15.46
C THR A 374 -15.27 15.33 -16.22
N ALA A 375 -14.32 14.93 -17.07
CA ALA A 375 -13.53 15.83 -17.89
C ALA A 375 -14.39 16.56 -18.92
N TRP A 376 -15.38 15.90 -19.51
CA TRP A 376 -16.33 16.54 -20.41
C TRP A 376 -17.19 17.58 -19.67
N ALA A 377 -17.74 17.24 -18.50
CA ALA A 377 -18.51 18.17 -17.68
C ALA A 377 -17.69 19.35 -17.15
N ALA A 378 -16.38 19.16 -16.92
CA ALA A 378 -15.44 20.19 -16.51
C ALA A 378 -14.79 20.95 -17.68
N ASP A 379 -15.26 20.72 -18.91
CA ASP A 379 -14.74 21.33 -20.15
C ASP A 379 -13.24 21.09 -20.42
N LYS A 380 -12.71 19.97 -19.91
CA LYS A 380 -11.34 19.50 -20.16
C LYS A 380 -11.26 18.43 -21.25
N PHE A 381 -12.39 17.82 -21.61
CA PHE A 381 -12.49 16.83 -22.69
C PHE A 381 -13.56 17.26 -23.69
N ASN A 382 -13.19 18.19 -24.58
CA ASN A 382 -14.05 18.80 -25.59
C ASN A 382 -13.40 18.69 -26.99
N ALA A 383 -14.10 19.21 -28.01
CA ALA A 383 -13.64 19.10 -29.40
C ALA A 383 -12.26 19.74 -29.61
N GLU A 384 -12.00 20.89 -28.99
CA GLU A 384 -10.72 21.60 -29.07
C GLU A 384 -9.58 20.83 -28.42
N THR A 385 -9.76 20.33 -27.18
CA THR A 385 -8.70 19.61 -26.48
C THR A 385 -8.39 18.28 -27.14
N ILE A 386 -9.39 17.59 -27.69
CA ILE A 386 -9.20 16.34 -28.44
C ILE A 386 -8.53 16.61 -29.80
N ALA A 387 -8.96 17.63 -30.56
CA ALA A 387 -8.33 17.97 -31.83
C ALA A 387 -6.86 18.32 -31.66
N LYS A 388 -6.54 19.09 -30.61
CA LYS A 388 -5.15 19.38 -30.23
C LYS A 388 -4.38 18.11 -29.89
N ALA A 389 -4.94 17.22 -29.07
CA ALA A 389 -4.28 15.96 -28.72
C ALA A 389 -4.03 15.06 -29.96
N LEU A 390 -4.96 15.01 -30.92
CA LEU A 390 -4.75 14.32 -32.19
C LEU A 390 -3.57 14.91 -32.96
N ALA A 391 -3.47 16.24 -33.05
CA ALA A 391 -2.35 16.90 -33.71
C ALA A 391 -1.01 16.65 -33.00
N ASP A 392 -0.98 16.88 -31.68
CA ASP A 392 0.24 16.82 -30.86
C ASP A 392 0.75 15.37 -30.70
N SER A 393 -0.13 14.36 -30.75
CA SER A 393 0.25 12.94 -30.60
C SER A 393 1.08 12.37 -31.76
N GLY A 394 1.10 13.04 -32.92
CA GLY A 394 1.78 12.54 -34.12
C GLY A 394 1.10 11.36 -34.81
N ILE A 395 -0.12 10.98 -34.40
CA ILE A 395 -0.88 9.84 -34.95
C ILE A 395 -1.12 9.96 -36.46
N ALA A 396 -1.21 11.19 -36.99
CA ALA A 396 -1.36 11.45 -38.42
C ALA A 396 -0.21 10.86 -39.28
N ASN A 397 0.97 10.66 -38.69
CA ASN A 397 2.15 10.07 -39.35
C ASN A 397 2.26 8.55 -39.15
N ARG A 398 1.35 7.95 -38.36
CA ARG A 398 1.36 6.52 -38.02
C ARG A 398 0.27 5.74 -38.76
N VAL A 399 -0.79 6.40 -39.22
CA VAL A 399 -1.89 5.78 -39.97
C VAL A 399 -2.13 6.44 -41.32
N LYS A 400 -2.54 5.63 -42.30
CA LYS A 400 -2.87 6.06 -43.68
C LYS A 400 -4.26 6.66 -43.81
N HIS A 401 -5.11 6.53 -42.79
CA HIS A 401 -6.45 7.11 -42.76
C HIS A 401 -6.53 8.33 -41.83
N ARG A 402 -7.67 9.02 -41.85
CA ARG A 402 -8.02 10.12 -40.93
C ARG A 402 -9.34 9.79 -40.24
N ARG A 403 -9.32 8.73 -39.42
CA ARG A 403 -10.48 8.20 -38.70
C ARG A 403 -10.12 7.97 -37.25
N ALA A 404 -10.91 8.50 -36.33
CA ALA A 404 -10.71 8.31 -34.90
C ALA A 404 -12.03 7.97 -34.21
N VAL A 405 -11.97 7.12 -33.19
CA VAL A 405 -13.12 6.66 -32.42
C VAL A 405 -13.17 7.42 -31.10
N ILE A 406 -14.28 8.10 -30.82
CA ILE A 406 -14.50 8.76 -29.52
C ILE A 406 -15.39 7.90 -28.61
N PRO A 407 -15.33 8.07 -27.27
CA PRO A 407 -16.23 7.40 -26.35
C PRO A 407 -17.70 7.78 -26.62
N GLY A 408 -18.60 6.81 -26.60
CA GLY A 408 -20.02 7.03 -26.88
C GLY A 408 -20.73 7.97 -25.90
N GLY A 409 -20.17 8.15 -24.70
CA GLY A 409 -20.69 9.10 -23.70
C GLY A 409 -20.56 10.56 -24.13
N VAL A 410 -19.66 10.87 -25.06
CA VAL A 410 -19.42 12.22 -25.59
C VAL A 410 -19.78 12.35 -27.06
N ALA A 411 -20.74 11.56 -27.56
CA ALA A 411 -21.17 11.60 -28.95
C ALA A 411 -21.56 13.01 -29.44
N ALA A 412 -22.08 13.87 -28.54
CA ALA A 412 -22.52 15.22 -28.88
C ALA A 412 -21.40 16.14 -29.40
N ILE A 413 -20.14 15.86 -29.10
CA ILE A 413 -19.01 16.69 -29.56
C ILE A 413 -18.43 16.23 -30.90
N SER A 414 -18.95 15.15 -31.52
CA SER A 414 -18.36 14.55 -32.72
C SER A 414 -18.32 15.52 -33.91
N GLY A 415 -19.43 16.19 -34.23
CA GLY A 415 -19.50 17.06 -35.40
C GLY A 415 -18.53 18.25 -35.34
N LYS A 416 -18.44 18.90 -34.17
CA LYS A 416 -17.47 19.98 -33.94
C LYS A 416 -16.03 19.47 -33.98
N LEU A 417 -15.77 18.26 -33.46
CA LEU A 417 -14.46 17.65 -33.52
C LEU A 417 -14.05 17.28 -34.96
N GLU A 418 -14.98 16.80 -35.79
CA GLU A 418 -14.74 16.56 -37.22
C GLU A 418 -14.32 17.84 -37.93
N GLU A 419 -15.04 18.95 -37.71
CA GLU A 419 -14.74 20.26 -38.28
C GLU A 419 -13.35 20.77 -37.87
N LEU A 420 -13.01 20.68 -36.58
CA LEU A 420 -11.74 21.20 -36.05
C LEU A 420 -10.53 20.33 -36.39
N SER A 421 -10.70 19.01 -36.38
CA SER A 421 -9.58 18.08 -36.59
C SER A 421 -9.35 17.74 -38.05
N GLY A 422 -10.39 17.79 -38.89
CA GLY A 422 -10.36 17.23 -40.25
C GLY A 422 -10.30 15.70 -40.29
N TRP A 423 -10.51 15.02 -39.15
CA TRP A 423 -10.65 13.57 -39.06
C TRP A 423 -12.14 13.20 -39.10
N GLN A 424 -12.47 12.08 -39.73
CA GLN A 424 -13.77 11.44 -39.58
C GLN A 424 -13.87 10.86 -38.17
N ILE A 425 -14.89 11.28 -37.41
CA ILE A 425 -15.08 10.87 -36.02
C ILE A 425 -16.18 9.81 -35.95
N VAL A 426 -15.78 8.63 -35.49
CA VAL A 426 -16.68 7.51 -35.27
C VAL A 426 -17.08 7.49 -33.80
N VAL A 427 -18.38 7.42 -33.53
CA VAL A 427 -18.87 7.28 -32.16
C VAL A 427 -18.77 5.82 -31.75
N GLY A 428 -17.91 5.54 -30.77
CA GLY A 428 -17.76 4.22 -30.18
C GLY A 428 -18.86 3.88 -29.16
N PRO A 429 -18.74 2.74 -28.48
CA PRO A 429 -19.67 2.37 -27.42
C PRO A 429 -19.55 3.32 -26.21
N ARG A 430 -20.61 3.42 -25.41
CA ARG A 430 -20.59 4.19 -24.14
C ARG A 430 -19.69 3.55 -23.09
N GLU A 431 -19.70 2.22 -23.04
CA GLU A 431 -18.85 1.40 -22.16
C GLU A 431 -17.78 0.70 -22.99
N SER A 432 -16.54 0.67 -22.50
CA SER A 432 -15.41 0.05 -23.21
C SER A 432 -15.59 -1.45 -23.41
N ALA A 433 -16.37 -2.14 -22.56
CA ALA A 433 -16.71 -3.55 -22.74
C ALA A 433 -17.40 -3.84 -24.09
N GLY A 434 -17.93 -2.81 -24.75
CA GLY A 434 -18.49 -2.91 -26.11
C GLY A 434 -17.43 -2.88 -27.24
N ILE A 435 -16.18 -2.52 -26.96
CA ILE A 435 -15.10 -2.39 -27.94
C ILE A 435 -14.92 -3.68 -28.75
N PRO A 436 -14.86 -4.89 -28.14
CA PRO A 436 -14.74 -6.12 -28.91
C PRO A 436 -15.84 -6.35 -29.95
N ALA A 437 -17.09 -6.01 -29.63
CA ALA A 437 -18.21 -6.13 -30.56
C ALA A 437 -18.16 -5.03 -31.64
N PHE A 438 -17.82 -3.80 -31.25
CA PHE A 438 -17.66 -2.66 -32.15
C PHE A 438 -16.58 -2.92 -33.22
N MET A 439 -15.40 -3.41 -32.80
CA MET A 439 -14.29 -3.71 -33.72
C MET A 439 -14.64 -4.78 -34.75
N ARG A 440 -15.42 -5.81 -34.37
CA ARG A 440 -15.83 -6.88 -35.28
C ARG A 440 -16.86 -6.45 -36.33
N THR A 441 -17.63 -5.40 -36.05
CA THR A 441 -18.82 -5.04 -36.84
C THR A 441 -18.66 -3.66 -37.47
N GLN A 442 -18.87 -2.61 -36.68
CA GLN A 442 -18.93 -1.23 -37.11
C GLN A 442 -17.57 -0.73 -37.62
N TRP A 443 -16.48 -1.04 -36.93
CA TRP A 443 -15.16 -0.62 -37.40
C TRP A 443 -14.82 -1.23 -38.77
N LYS A 444 -15.14 -2.50 -39.01
CA LYS A 444 -14.91 -3.14 -40.32
C LYS A 444 -15.69 -2.47 -41.45
N GLN A 445 -16.93 -2.07 -41.18
CA GLN A 445 -17.75 -1.35 -42.16
C GLN A 445 -17.17 0.03 -42.46
N VAL A 446 -16.78 0.78 -41.43
CA VAL A 446 -16.14 2.09 -41.58
C VAL A 446 -14.77 1.97 -42.26
N ALA A 447 -14.01 0.91 -41.96
CA ALA A 447 -12.73 0.61 -42.60
C ALA A 447 -12.91 0.37 -44.11
N ALA A 448 -13.92 -0.41 -44.48
CA ALA A 448 -14.23 -0.78 -45.87
C ALA A 448 -14.87 0.34 -46.69
N ALA A 449 -15.61 1.26 -46.07
CA ALA A 449 -16.29 2.37 -46.75
C ALA A 449 -15.34 3.48 -47.26
N GLY A 450 -14.04 3.37 -46.98
CA GLY A 450 -13.01 4.33 -47.41
C GLY A 450 -11.96 3.74 -48.37
N VAL A 451 -12.27 2.61 -49.02
CA VAL A 451 -11.49 2.04 -50.15
C VAL A 451 -12.09 2.47 -51.47
#